data_AF-A0A9E6FDZ4-F1
#
_entry.id   AF-A0A9E6FDZ4-F1
#
_cell.length_a   1.000
_cell.length_b   1.000
_cell.length_c   1.000
_cell.angle_alpha   90.00
_cell.angle_beta   90.00
_cell.angle_gamma   90.00
#
_symmetry.space_group_name_H-M   'P 1'
#
loop_
_entity.id
_entity.type
_entity.pdbx_description
1 polymer ?
#
loop_
_entity_poly.entity_id
_entity_poly.type
_entity_poly.pdbx_seq_one_letter_code
_entity_poly.pdbx_strand_id
1 'polypeptide(L)'
;MKEVVQEQWFDQIPERPRTLLILALDLYQREVAQGTELSDYSFLVFPAAKAYEGFLKHYFFTQGLIAKRTYEGKRFRIGRALNPDIHPKGRDEYWLYDDVSKKCGAELATELWDTWLVCRNQVFHYFPLKDSSLQLEHAQQKLEKILSAIRIAILCNQ
;
A
#
# COMPACT_ATOMS: atom_id res chain seq x y z
N MET A 1 5.82 -6.56 15.49
CA MET A 1 5.67 -6.34 14.04
C MET A 1 6.46 -7.33 13.17
N LYS A 2 7.71 -7.71 13.49
CA LYS A 2 8.50 -8.60 12.61
C LYS A 2 8.01 -10.04 12.59
N GLU A 3 7.23 -10.44 13.58
CA GLU A 3 6.55 -11.72 13.66
C GLU A 3 5.63 -11.95 12.45
N VAL A 4 5.10 -10.87 11.84
CA VAL A 4 4.24 -10.92 10.66
C VAL A 4 4.89 -11.66 9.48
N VAL A 5 6.22 -11.64 9.39
CA VAL A 5 6.99 -12.27 8.31
C VAL A 5 6.90 -13.80 8.38
N GLN A 6 6.50 -14.35 9.52
CA GLN A 6 6.32 -15.79 9.72
C GLN A 6 4.89 -16.26 9.41
N GLU A 7 3.96 -15.35 9.13
CA GLU A 7 2.58 -15.70 8.83
C GLU A 7 2.45 -16.24 7.40
N GLN A 8 1.66 -17.30 7.20
CA GLN A 8 1.53 -17.99 5.91
C GLN A 8 1.05 -17.10 4.76
N TRP A 9 0.27 -16.06 5.04
CA TRP A 9 -0.18 -15.13 4.00
C TRP A 9 0.98 -14.28 3.46
N PHE A 10 2.01 -14.03 4.27
CA PHE A 10 3.13 -13.17 3.89
C PHE A 10 3.96 -13.80 2.76
N ASP A 11 4.02 -15.13 2.70
CA ASP A 11 4.69 -15.88 1.64
C ASP A 11 4.00 -15.74 0.27
N GLN A 12 2.70 -15.40 0.26
CA GLN A 12 1.94 -15.17 -0.98
C GLN A 12 2.23 -13.81 -1.62
N ILE A 13 2.94 -12.92 -0.93
CA ILE A 13 3.38 -11.63 -1.48
C ILE A 13 4.49 -11.88 -2.51
N PRO A 14 4.44 -11.23 -3.70
CA PRO A 14 5.50 -11.35 -4.69
C PRO A 14 6.86 -10.94 -4.11
N GLU A 15 7.93 -11.62 -4.56
CA GLU A 15 9.28 -11.50 -4.00
C GLU A 15 9.72 -10.05 -3.80
N ARG A 16 9.61 -9.21 -4.84
CA ARG A 16 10.12 -7.84 -4.77
C ARG A 16 9.39 -6.95 -3.76
N PRO A 17 8.04 -6.86 -3.76
CA PRO A 17 7.28 -6.26 -2.66
C PRO A 17 7.63 -6.85 -1.28
N ARG A 18 7.76 -8.18 -1.16
CA ARG A 18 8.07 -8.85 0.10
C ARG A 18 9.42 -8.39 0.67
N THR A 19 10.47 -8.32 -0.15
CA THR A 19 11.78 -7.80 0.26
C THR A 19 11.70 -6.35 0.76
N LEU A 20 10.88 -5.51 0.12
CA LEU A 20 10.72 -4.11 0.52
C LEU A 20 9.95 -3.96 1.84
N LEU A 21 8.97 -4.83 2.11
CA LEU A 21 8.29 -4.88 3.42
C LEU A 21 9.25 -5.30 4.52
N ILE A 22 10.05 -6.34 4.30
CA ILE A 22 11.08 -6.78 5.25
C ILE A 22 12.06 -5.64 5.55
N LEU A 23 12.53 -4.93 4.52
CA LEU A 23 13.40 -3.76 4.70
C LEU A 23 12.74 -2.68 5.56
N ALA A 24 11.47 -2.34 5.32
CA ALA A 24 10.75 -1.34 6.12
C ALA A 24 10.65 -1.77 7.59
N LEU A 25 10.35 -3.05 7.84
CA LEU A 25 10.27 -3.61 9.19
C LEU A 25 11.63 -3.61 9.90
N ASP A 26 12.71 -3.96 9.21
CA ASP A 26 14.06 -3.93 9.76
C ASP A 26 14.50 -2.50 10.09
N LEU A 27 14.21 -1.54 9.21
CA LEU A 27 14.48 -0.13 9.47
C LEU A 27 13.70 0.38 10.69
N TYR A 28 12.40 0.06 10.78
CA TYR A 28 11.59 0.45 11.92
C TYR A 28 12.15 -0.11 13.24
N GLN A 29 12.48 -1.40 13.27
CA GLN A 29 13.07 -2.03 14.45
C GLN A 29 14.40 -1.39 14.84
N ARG A 30 15.22 -1.02 13.87
CA ARG A 30 16.49 -0.34 14.11
C ARG A 30 16.26 0.99 14.83
N GLU A 31 15.36 1.83 14.35
CA GLU A 31 15.10 3.14 14.95
C GLU A 31 14.47 3.02 16.35
N VAL A 32 13.56 2.05 16.55
CA VAL A 32 13.01 1.75 17.88
C VAL A 32 14.13 1.32 18.84
N ALA A 33 15.03 0.43 18.42
CA ALA A 33 16.11 -0.05 19.27
C ALA A 33 17.16 1.02 19.58
N GLN A 34 17.40 1.95 18.65
CA GLN A 34 18.33 3.06 18.84
C GLN A 34 17.74 4.19 19.68
N GLY A 35 16.41 4.29 19.78
CA GLY A 35 15.75 5.39 20.50
C GLY A 35 16.09 6.75 19.89
N THR A 36 16.25 6.81 18.57
CA THR A 36 16.57 8.05 17.87
C THR A 36 15.44 9.06 18.01
N GLU A 37 15.76 10.34 17.95
CA GLU A 37 14.80 11.44 17.86
C GLU A 37 15.03 12.21 16.56
N LEU A 38 14.68 11.58 15.44
CA LEU A 38 14.74 12.21 14.13
C LEU A 38 13.54 13.16 13.94
N SER A 39 13.75 14.21 13.16
CA SER A 39 12.70 15.16 12.82
C SER A 39 11.62 14.58 11.89
N ASP A 40 11.90 13.47 11.20
CA ASP A 40 10.96 12.84 10.28
C ASP A 40 11.27 11.35 10.05
N TYR A 41 10.26 10.50 10.19
CA TYR A 41 10.30 9.05 10.01
C TYR A 41 9.63 8.55 8.72
N SER A 42 9.25 9.43 7.79
CA SER A 42 8.63 9.06 6.50
C SER A 42 9.50 8.12 5.66
N PHE A 43 10.83 8.12 5.87
CA PHE A 43 11.75 7.16 5.25
C PHE A 43 11.49 5.69 5.67
N LEU A 44 10.92 5.45 6.86
CA LEU A 44 10.54 4.11 7.30
C LEU A 44 9.36 3.55 6.50
N VAL A 45 8.44 4.43 6.09
CA VAL A 45 7.23 4.05 5.35
C VAL A 45 7.52 3.86 3.86
N PHE A 46 8.52 4.55 3.31
CA PHE A 46 8.79 4.57 1.87
C PHE A 46 8.97 3.18 1.22
N PRO A 47 9.79 2.25 1.77
CA PRO A 47 9.92 0.92 1.18
C PRO A 47 8.60 0.16 1.21
N ALA A 48 7.84 0.23 2.32
CA ALA A 48 6.54 -0.43 2.45
C ALA A 48 5.48 0.16 1.50
N ALA A 49 5.42 1.49 1.35
CA ALA A 49 4.53 2.15 0.40
C ALA A 49 4.82 1.74 -1.06
N LYS A 50 6.10 1.61 -1.40
CA LYS A 50 6.53 1.09 -2.71
C LYS A 50 6.18 -0.39 -2.89
N ALA A 51 6.35 -1.20 -1.85
CA ALA A 51 5.93 -2.59 -1.84
C ALA A 51 4.42 -2.70 -2.10
N TYR A 52 3.63 -1.87 -1.42
CA TYR A 52 2.18 -1.84 -1.52
C TYR A 52 1.69 -1.52 -2.94
N GLU A 53 2.28 -0.54 -3.63
CA GLU A 53 1.97 -0.30 -5.05
C GLU A 53 2.29 -1.51 -5.94
N GLY A 54 3.45 -2.14 -5.71
CA GLY A 54 3.86 -3.33 -6.44
C GLY A 54 2.92 -4.52 -6.20
N PHE A 55 2.52 -4.72 -4.95
CA PHE A 55 1.55 -5.73 -4.54
C PHE A 55 0.20 -5.48 -5.21
N LEU A 56 -0.37 -4.27 -5.11
CA LEU A 56 -1.68 -3.96 -5.71
C LEU A 56 -1.68 -4.18 -7.22
N LYS A 57 -0.60 -3.78 -7.91
CA LYS A 57 -0.47 -4.01 -9.35
C LYS A 57 -0.46 -5.51 -9.69
N HIS A 58 0.24 -6.32 -8.89
CA HIS A 58 0.25 -7.77 -9.07
C HIS A 58 -1.10 -8.39 -8.73
N TYR A 59 -1.71 -7.98 -7.62
CA TYR A 59 -3.04 -8.42 -7.19
C TYR A 59 -4.09 -8.17 -8.29
N PHE A 60 -4.15 -6.98 -8.88
CA PHE A 60 -5.09 -6.70 -9.98
C PHE A 60 -4.84 -7.57 -11.21
N PHE A 61 -3.57 -7.90 -11.50
CA PHE A 61 -3.22 -8.78 -12.60
C PHE A 61 -3.67 -10.23 -12.32
N THR A 62 -3.34 -10.77 -11.14
CA THR A 62 -3.73 -12.14 -10.76
C THR A 62 -5.23 -12.29 -10.59
N GLN A 63 -5.93 -11.22 -10.22
CA GLN A 63 -7.39 -11.20 -10.14
C GLN A 63 -8.09 -11.02 -11.50
N GLY A 64 -7.35 -10.89 -12.60
CA GLY A 64 -7.89 -10.69 -13.94
C GLY A 64 -8.47 -9.30 -14.20
N LEU A 65 -8.23 -8.33 -13.30
CA LEU A 65 -8.73 -6.96 -13.42
C LEU A 65 -7.91 -6.11 -14.38
N ILE A 66 -6.65 -6.49 -14.63
CA ILE A 66 -5.81 -5.87 -15.65
C ILE A 66 -5.10 -6.93 -16.51
N ALA A 67 -4.95 -6.64 -17.80
CA ALA A 67 -4.21 -7.50 -18.72
C ALA A 67 -2.68 -7.41 -18.50
N LYS A 68 -1.93 -8.41 -18.99
CA LYS A 68 -0.46 -8.46 -18.92
C LYS A 68 0.22 -7.19 -19.44
N ARG A 69 -0.27 -6.63 -20.56
CA ARG A 69 0.25 -5.37 -21.13
C ARG A 69 0.15 -4.20 -20.14
N THR A 70 -0.93 -4.13 -19.37
CA THR A 70 -1.16 -3.10 -18.34
C THR A 70 -0.30 -3.35 -17.11
N TYR A 71 -0.15 -4.63 -16.72
CA TYR A 71 0.71 -5.07 -15.62
C TYR A 71 2.19 -4.73 -15.87
N GLU A 72 2.69 -4.92 -17.09
CA GLU A 72 4.08 -4.59 -17.46
C GLU A 72 4.27 -3.10 -17.81
N GLY A 73 3.18 -2.43 -18.20
CA GLY A 73 3.20 -1.03 -18.63
C GLY A 73 3.48 -0.02 -17.52
N LYS A 74 4.04 1.14 -17.91
CA LYS A 74 4.36 2.25 -16.98
C LYS A 74 3.20 3.25 -16.78
N ARG A 75 2.10 3.10 -17.54
CA ARG A 75 0.99 4.07 -17.57
C ARG A 75 -0.06 3.86 -16.49
N PHE A 76 -0.28 2.62 -16.06
CA PHE A 76 -1.28 2.28 -15.06
C PHE A 76 -0.90 2.87 -13.70
N ARG A 77 -1.79 3.64 -13.09
CA ARG A 77 -1.57 4.35 -11.82
C ARG A 77 -2.55 3.83 -10.78
N ILE A 78 -2.03 3.20 -9.72
CA ILE A 78 -2.83 2.66 -8.61
C ILE A 78 -3.74 3.73 -8.01
N GLY A 79 -3.19 4.91 -7.71
CA GLY A 79 -3.97 6.00 -7.13
C GLY A 79 -5.15 6.44 -7.99
N ARG A 80 -5.02 6.43 -9.32
CA ARG A 80 -6.15 6.73 -10.21
C ARG A 80 -7.14 5.56 -10.28
N ALA A 81 -6.62 4.34 -10.34
CA ALA A 81 -7.43 3.13 -10.49
C ALA A 81 -8.36 2.88 -9.30
N LEU A 82 -7.91 3.22 -8.07
CA LEU A 82 -8.68 2.99 -6.85
C LEU A 82 -9.39 4.23 -6.29
N ASN A 83 -9.23 5.42 -6.88
CA ASN A 83 -9.82 6.63 -6.29
C ASN A 83 -11.35 6.68 -6.48
N PRO A 84 -12.18 6.56 -5.42
CA PRO A 84 -13.63 6.59 -5.52
C PRO A 84 -14.16 7.98 -5.92
N ASP A 85 -13.38 9.04 -5.67
CA ASP A 85 -13.75 10.44 -5.90
C ASP A 85 -13.60 10.87 -7.37
N ILE A 86 -13.15 9.97 -8.26
CA ILE A 86 -13.13 10.27 -9.69
C ILE A 86 -14.57 10.49 -10.18
N HIS A 87 -14.78 11.67 -10.77
CA HIS A 87 -16.05 12.05 -11.38
C HIS A 87 -16.53 10.95 -12.35
N PRO A 88 -17.84 10.61 -12.40
CA PRO A 88 -18.33 9.48 -13.21
C PRO A 88 -17.86 9.47 -14.67
N LYS A 89 -17.81 10.64 -15.32
CA LYS A 89 -17.30 10.78 -16.70
C LYS A 89 -15.81 10.46 -16.90
N GLY A 90 -15.02 10.44 -15.82
CA GLY A 90 -13.59 10.10 -15.83
C GLY A 90 -13.30 8.65 -15.43
N ARG A 91 -14.32 7.87 -15.07
CA ARG A 91 -14.19 6.44 -14.79
C ARG A 91 -14.15 5.70 -16.13
N ASP A 92 -13.01 5.09 -16.42
CA ASP A 92 -12.77 4.30 -17.63
C ASP A 92 -12.50 2.84 -17.26
N GLU A 93 -12.12 2.02 -18.23
CA GLU A 93 -11.78 0.59 -18.05
C GLU A 93 -10.63 0.32 -17.07
N TYR A 94 -9.85 1.33 -16.67
CA TYR A 94 -8.75 1.21 -15.70
C TYR A 94 -9.12 1.75 -14.32
N TRP A 95 -10.38 2.11 -14.10
CA TRP A 95 -10.91 2.47 -12.79
C TRP A 95 -11.51 1.23 -12.15
N LEU A 96 -10.83 0.67 -11.14
CA LEU A 96 -11.05 -0.67 -10.62
C LEU A 96 -11.76 -0.70 -9.26
N TYR A 97 -12.10 0.47 -8.69
CA TYR A 97 -12.72 0.52 -7.37
C TYR A 97 -14.02 -0.30 -7.30
N ASP A 98 -14.92 -0.16 -8.28
CA ASP A 98 -16.15 -0.95 -8.32
C ASP A 98 -15.88 -2.43 -8.61
N ASP A 99 -14.86 -2.76 -9.39
CA ASP A 99 -14.52 -4.16 -9.67
C ASP A 99 -14.03 -4.88 -8.41
N VAL A 100 -13.18 -4.21 -7.62
CA VAL A 100 -12.78 -4.70 -6.28
C VAL A 100 -13.99 -4.76 -5.36
N SER A 101 -14.84 -3.73 -5.36
CA SER A 101 -16.04 -3.67 -4.50
C SER A 101 -17.01 -4.81 -4.78
N LYS A 102 -17.23 -5.13 -6.06
CA LYS A 102 -18.11 -6.25 -6.48
C LYS A 102 -17.52 -7.60 -6.12
N LYS A 103 -16.20 -7.75 -6.18
CA LYS A 103 -15.51 -9.02 -5.98
C LYS A 103 -15.27 -9.33 -4.50
N CYS A 104 -14.91 -8.32 -3.71
CA CYS A 104 -14.42 -8.46 -2.34
C CYS A 104 -15.17 -7.60 -1.32
N GLY A 105 -16.22 -6.90 -1.73
CA GLY A 105 -16.94 -5.95 -0.89
C GLY A 105 -16.35 -4.54 -0.92
N ALA A 106 -17.22 -3.56 -0.71
CA ALA A 106 -16.86 -2.13 -0.68
C ALA A 106 -15.85 -1.78 0.43
N GLU A 107 -15.85 -2.55 1.52
CA GLU A 107 -14.92 -2.40 2.64
C GLU A 107 -13.48 -2.60 2.17
N LEU A 108 -13.20 -3.68 1.41
CA LEU A 108 -11.85 -3.89 0.88
C LEU A 108 -11.46 -2.79 -0.11
N ALA A 109 -12.35 -2.43 -1.03
CA ALA A 109 -12.02 -1.38 -2.02
C ALA A 109 -11.64 -0.06 -1.34
N THR A 110 -12.41 0.34 -0.32
CA THR A 110 -12.12 1.50 0.54
C THR A 110 -10.78 1.34 1.23
N GLU A 111 -10.54 0.20 1.90
CA GLU A 111 -9.30 -0.04 2.64
C GLU A 111 -8.07 0.00 1.73
N LEU A 112 -8.18 -0.52 0.51
CA LEU A 112 -7.07 -0.50 -0.44
C LEU A 112 -6.74 0.92 -0.90
N TRP A 113 -7.77 1.70 -1.23
CA TRP A 113 -7.66 3.11 -1.60
C TRP A 113 -7.08 3.94 -0.47
N ASP A 114 -7.68 3.88 0.72
CA ASP A 114 -7.31 4.67 1.88
C ASP A 114 -5.88 4.40 2.28
N THR A 115 -5.45 3.13 2.27
CA THR A 115 -4.06 2.76 2.53
C THR A 115 -3.10 3.37 1.52
N TRP A 116 -3.44 3.36 0.22
CA TRP A 116 -2.62 4.03 -0.79
C TRP A 116 -2.59 5.55 -0.55
N LEU A 117 -3.74 6.16 -0.25
CA LEU A 117 -3.85 7.60 -0.03
C LEU A 117 -3.02 8.04 1.18
N VAL A 118 -3.19 7.41 2.34
CA VAL A 118 -2.60 7.87 3.59
C VAL A 118 -1.18 7.38 3.85
N CYS A 119 -0.78 6.22 3.30
CA CYS A 119 0.55 5.65 3.53
C CYS A 119 1.52 5.90 2.37
N ARG A 120 1.00 6.10 1.15
CA ARG A 120 1.83 6.40 -0.02
C ARG A 120 1.67 7.84 -0.46
N ASN A 121 0.44 8.30 -0.71
CA ASN A 121 0.28 9.62 -1.31
C ASN A 121 0.63 10.75 -0.34
N GLN A 122 -0.03 10.79 0.81
CA GLN A 122 0.10 11.88 1.79
C GLN A 122 1.48 11.91 2.46
N VAL A 123 2.11 10.76 2.73
CA VAL A 123 3.43 10.68 3.36
C VAL A 123 4.51 11.40 2.55
N PHE A 124 4.40 11.42 1.21
CA PHE A 124 5.40 12.05 0.33
C PHE A 124 4.93 13.36 -0.30
N HIS A 125 3.75 13.86 0.06
CA HIS A 125 3.29 15.17 -0.40
C HIS A 125 3.67 16.24 0.60
N TYR A 126 4.45 17.21 0.14
CA TYR A 126 4.75 18.41 0.90
C TYR A 126 3.59 19.43 0.78
N PHE A 127 3.10 19.89 1.92
CA PHE A 127 2.07 20.93 2.00
C PHE A 127 2.64 22.16 2.71
N PRO A 128 2.78 23.33 2.05
CA PRO A 128 3.48 24.50 2.61
C PRO A 128 2.92 25.02 3.94
N LEU A 129 1.65 24.74 4.26
CA LEU A 129 0.96 25.21 5.46
C LEU A 129 0.70 24.12 6.50
N LYS A 130 1.22 22.90 6.28
CA LYS A 130 1.10 21.79 7.22
C LYS A 130 2.48 21.21 7.48
N ASP A 131 2.85 21.13 8.75
CA ASP A 131 3.95 20.27 9.14
C ASP A 131 3.58 18.84 8.74
N SER A 132 4.40 18.25 7.87
CA SER A 132 4.22 16.91 7.31
C SER A 132 5.22 15.92 7.89
N SER A 133 6.00 16.36 8.89
CA SER A 133 6.92 15.48 9.61
C SER A 133 6.18 14.30 10.23
N LEU A 134 6.69 13.10 9.97
CA LEU A 134 6.11 11.87 10.48
C LEU A 134 6.82 11.47 11.77
N GLN A 135 6.08 11.32 12.86
CA GLN A 135 6.60 10.78 14.12
C GLN A 135 6.76 9.25 14.03
N LEU A 136 7.64 8.67 14.86
CA LEU A 136 7.94 7.23 14.83
C LEU A 136 6.68 6.37 15.04
N GLU A 137 5.83 6.74 15.98
CA GLU A 137 4.55 6.06 16.23
C GLU A 137 3.61 6.12 15.00
N HIS A 138 3.52 7.29 14.36
CA HIS A 138 2.73 7.42 13.13
C HIS A 138 3.31 6.58 11.99
N ALA A 139 4.64 6.46 11.89
CA ALA A 139 5.26 5.55 10.93
C ALA A 139 4.88 4.09 11.20
N GLN A 140 4.87 3.64 12.46
CA GLN A 140 4.39 2.31 12.84
C GLN A 140 2.96 2.07 12.35
N GLN A 141 2.04 2.99 12.67
CA GLN A 141 0.63 2.89 12.27
C GLN A 141 0.46 2.78 10.74
N LYS A 142 1.29 3.49 9.95
CA LYS A 142 1.28 3.37 8.49
C LYS A 142 1.79 2.00 8.02
N LEU A 143 2.82 1.45 8.65
CA LEU A 143 3.33 0.10 8.34
C LEU A 143 2.28 -0.97 8.65
N GLU A 144 1.63 -0.89 9.80
CA GLU A 144 0.55 -1.80 10.21
C GLU A 144 -0.64 -1.72 9.26
N LYS A 145 -1.05 -0.51 8.85
CA LYS A 145 -2.12 -0.33 7.86
C LYS A 145 -1.78 -0.97 6.52
N ILE A 146 -0.54 -0.80 6.02
CA ILE A 146 -0.08 -1.45 4.79
C ILE A 146 -0.16 -2.98 4.90
N LEU A 147 0.37 -3.55 6.00
CA LEU A 147 0.36 -5.00 6.21
C LEU A 147 -1.06 -5.55 6.31
N SER A 148 -1.95 -4.85 7.03
CA SER A 148 -3.36 -5.20 7.16
C SER A 148 -4.06 -5.22 5.80
N ALA A 149 -3.92 -4.16 5.00
CA ALA A 149 -4.54 -4.08 3.68
C ALA A 149 -4.08 -5.20 2.73
N ILE A 150 -2.78 -5.53 2.75
CA ILE A 150 -2.23 -6.66 1.98
C ILE A 150 -2.84 -7.99 2.45
N ARG A 151 -2.88 -8.22 3.76
CA ARG A 151 -3.43 -9.44 4.35
C ARG A 151 -4.90 -9.63 3.97
N ILE A 152 -5.73 -8.60 4.13
CA ILE A 152 -7.16 -8.68 3.81
C ILE A 152 -7.36 -8.95 2.31
N ALA A 153 -6.57 -8.31 1.44
CA ALA A 153 -6.63 -8.57 0.00
C ALA A 153 -6.25 -10.01 -0.38
N ILE A 154 -5.25 -10.58 0.29
CA ILE A 154 -4.87 -11.99 0.06
C ILE A 154 -5.99 -12.92 0.53
N LEU A 155 -6.59 -12.65 1.69
CA LEU A 155 -7.68 -13.47 2.23
C LEU A 155 -8.97 -13.39 1.40
N CYS A 156 -9.25 -12.29 0.71
CA CYS A 156 -10.37 -12.24 -0.24
C CYS A 156 -10.21 -13.25 -1.40
N ASN A 157 -8.97 -13.63 -1.73
CA ASN A 157 -8.70 -14.52 -2.87
C ASN A 157 -8.84 -16.01 -2.54
N GLN A 158 -9.17 -16.36 -1.28
CA GLN A 158 -9.36 -17.73 -0.81
C GLN A 158 -10.84 -18.07 -0.72
#